data_AF-A0ABD1GNJ4-F1
#
_entry.id   AF-A0ABD1GNJ4-F1
#
_cell.length_a   1.000
_cell.length_b   1.000
_cell.length_c   1.000
_cell.angle_alpha   90.00
_cell.angle_beta   90.00
_cell.angle_gamma   90.00
#
_symmetry.space_group_name_H-M   'P 1'
#
loop_
_entity.id
_entity.type
_entity.pdbx_description
1 polymer ?
#
loop_
_entity_poly.entity_id
_entity_poly.type
_entity_poly.pdbx_seq_one_letter_code
_entity_poly.pdbx_strand_id
1 'polypeptide(L)'
;MASRFDFFTSTISLLIILGSDAFTTSTSSTKVEETLQFTYSGAMGPDKWASLNPNFSLCATGKLQSPINIVSARAVGNKKSKPLIRNYRAVNVSLVDNKYTVAIEYPDDTGDITLDEKQYRLRQMHWHSPSEHRINGNRFAAELHMVHVSDDGKVLVVGTLFQLGRPDPVLQTIDKKLYELGSSSSVPPCTEHLIYLIIAKPRSISKQQVAALKAPLDIRCKNNARPCQPLNARHVQLYQD
;
A
#
# COMPACT_ATOMS: atom_id res chain seq x y z
N MET A 1 -18.46 -10.02 -25.90
CA MET A 1 -18.73 -10.78 -24.66
C MET A 1 -17.74 -10.34 -23.61
N ALA A 2 -18.16 -9.50 -22.66
CA ALA A 2 -17.30 -9.08 -21.56
C ALA A 2 -17.23 -10.23 -20.54
N SER A 3 -16.04 -10.79 -20.34
CA SER A 3 -15.80 -11.79 -19.30
C SER A 3 -15.95 -11.12 -17.94
N ARG A 4 -17.03 -11.44 -17.22
CA ARG A 4 -17.13 -11.18 -15.78
C ARG A 4 -16.00 -11.96 -15.10
N PHE A 5 -15.06 -11.25 -14.48
CA PHE A 5 -14.12 -11.86 -13.55
C PHE A 5 -14.86 -12.12 -12.24
N ASP A 6 -15.51 -13.27 -12.15
CA ASP A 6 -16.09 -13.76 -10.90
C ASP A 6 -14.96 -14.15 -9.94
N PHE A 7 -14.66 -13.27 -8.98
CA PHE A 7 -13.83 -13.62 -7.84
C PHE A 7 -14.67 -14.47 -6.88
N PHE A 8 -14.34 -15.75 -6.80
CA PHE A 8 -14.89 -16.77 -5.92
C PHE A 8 -15.22 -16.27 -4.50
N THR A 9 -16.41 -16.65 -4.03
CA THR A 9 -16.86 -16.62 -2.63
C THR A 9 -15.87 -17.36 -1.74
N SER A 10 -14.99 -16.62 -1.07
CA SER A 10 -14.14 -17.13 -0.01
C SER A 10 -14.25 -16.10 1.09
N THR A 11 -14.69 -16.49 2.29
CA THR A 11 -14.77 -15.60 3.46
C THR A 11 -13.43 -14.90 3.66
N ILE A 12 -13.36 -13.60 3.37
CA ILE A 12 -12.13 -12.81 3.52
C ILE A 12 -12.14 -12.28 4.94
N SER A 13 -11.22 -12.79 5.77
CA SER A 13 -10.89 -12.14 7.03
C SER A 13 -9.99 -10.95 6.73
N LEU A 14 -10.54 -9.75 6.86
CA LEU A 14 -9.87 -8.48 6.60
C LEU A 14 -9.53 -7.83 7.95
N LEU A 15 -8.35 -7.21 8.07
CA LEU A 15 -7.92 -6.61 9.34
C LEU A 15 -7.96 -5.10 9.26
N ILE A 16 -8.84 -4.45 10.04
CA ILE A 16 -9.05 -2.98 10.03
C ILE A 16 -8.17 -2.29 11.09
N ILE A 17 -7.47 -1.24 10.67
CA ILE A 17 -6.77 -0.27 11.53
C ILE A 17 -7.38 1.10 11.22
N LEU A 18 -7.90 1.83 12.22
CA LEU A 18 -8.58 3.11 12.02
C LEU A 18 -7.72 4.31 12.53
N GLY A 19 -7.81 5.44 11.83
CA GLY A 19 -7.50 6.79 12.34
C GLY A 19 -8.07 7.88 11.39
N SER A 20 -8.17 9.14 11.82
CA SER A 20 -8.91 10.22 11.11
C SER A 20 -8.16 11.57 10.89
N ASP A 21 -8.35 12.14 9.68
CA ASP A 21 -8.11 13.51 9.16
C ASP A 21 -6.66 13.85 8.68
N ALA A 22 -6.36 14.76 7.73
CA ALA A 22 -6.85 15.14 6.39
C ALA A 22 -5.61 15.68 5.61
N PHE A 23 -5.47 15.44 4.30
CA PHE A 23 -4.24 15.75 3.53
C PHE A 23 -4.38 17.00 2.64
N THR A 24 -3.32 17.81 2.56
CA THR A 24 -3.18 18.93 1.62
C THR A 24 -2.07 18.62 0.60
N THR A 25 -2.43 18.53 -0.68
CA THR A 25 -1.48 18.45 -1.81
C THR A 25 -1.07 19.85 -2.25
N SER A 26 0.23 20.10 -2.40
CA SER A 26 0.75 21.20 -3.22
C SER A 26 1.56 20.63 -4.38
N THR A 27 1.35 21.18 -5.58
CA THR A 27 2.10 20.85 -6.80
C THR A 27 2.92 22.05 -7.22
N SER A 28 4.21 21.83 -7.49
CA SER A 28 5.03 22.73 -8.31
C SER A 28 6.02 21.90 -9.12
N SER A 29 6.08 22.16 -10.42
CA SER A 29 6.88 21.46 -11.40
C SER A 29 8.07 22.30 -11.84
N THR A 30 9.27 21.82 -11.56
CA THR A 30 10.50 22.17 -12.31
C THR A 30 11.38 20.93 -12.41
N LYS A 31 11.92 20.66 -13.61
CA LYS A 31 12.91 19.60 -13.86
C LYS A 31 14.22 19.96 -13.15
N VAL A 32 14.33 19.56 -11.90
CA VAL A 32 15.61 19.42 -11.19
C VAL A 32 15.99 17.94 -11.30
N GLU A 33 17.28 17.64 -11.42
CA GLU A 33 17.81 16.29 -11.18
C GLU A 33 17.47 15.94 -9.72
N GLU A 34 16.26 15.41 -9.53
CA GLU A 34 15.60 15.35 -8.23
C GLU A 34 16.30 14.30 -7.35
N THR A 35 17.15 14.79 -6.46
CA THR A 35 17.74 14.05 -5.35
C THR A 35 16.64 13.33 -4.56
N LEU A 36 16.85 12.04 -4.26
CA LEU A 36 15.95 11.30 -3.37
C LEU A 36 15.78 12.07 -2.05
N GLN A 37 14.55 12.20 -1.57
CA GLN A 37 14.24 12.92 -0.32
C GLN A 37 14.41 12.01 0.91
N PHE A 38 14.31 10.69 0.71
CA PHE A 38 14.54 9.66 1.71
C PHE A 38 14.98 8.37 1.01
N THR A 39 15.30 7.31 1.75
CA THR A 39 15.56 5.97 1.19
C THR A 39 15.17 4.90 2.21
N TYR A 40 15.35 3.62 1.87
CA TYR A 40 15.11 2.52 2.82
C TYR A 40 16.39 1.97 3.46
N SER A 41 17.55 2.58 3.19
CA SER A 41 18.84 2.17 3.77
C SER A 41 19.90 3.28 3.71
N GLY A 42 20.95 3.15 4.53
CA GLY A 42 22.02 4.14 4.60
C GLY A 42 21.62 5.41 5.35
N ALA A 43 22.30 6.53 5.07
CA ALA A 43 22.16 7.78 5.83
C ALA A 43 20.75 8.42 5.75
N MET A 44 19.95 8.04 4.75
CA MET A 44 18.59 8.53 4.53
C MET A 44 17.53 7.45 4.83
N GLY A 45 17.90 6.44 5.63
CA GLY A 45 17.06 5.30 5.98
C GLY A 45 15.92 5.63 6.96
N PRO A 46 15.02 4.66 7.22
CA PRO A 46 13.79 4.87 8.00
C PRO A 46 13.98 5.39 9.42
N ASP A 47 15.09 5.03 10.08
CA ASP A 47 15.43 5.52 11.42
C ASP A 47 15.84 7.00 11.43
N LYS A 48 16.13 7.58 10.26
CA LYS A 48 16.53 8.98 10.08
C LYS A 48 15.46 9.85 9.44
N TRP A 49 14.37 9.29 8.91
CA TRP A 49 13.38 10.04 8.11
C TRP A 49 12.90 11.33 8.78
N ALA A 50 12.58 11.30 10.08
CA ALA A 50 12.11 12.48 10.81
C ALA A 50 13.12 13.64 10.85
N SER A 51 14.41 13.34 10.70
CA SER A 51 15.49 14.34 10.70
C SER A 51 15.83 14.89 9.31
N LEU A 52 15.33 14.25 8.24
CA LEU A 52 15.65 14.66 6.86
C LEU A 52 14.88 15.90 6.43
N ASN A 53 13.66 16.08 6.96
CA ASN A 53 12.79 17.21 6.63
C ASN A 53 11.82 17.47 7.80
N PRO A 54 11.56 18.72 8.20
CA PRO A 54 10.56 19.05 9.24
C PRO A 54 9.16 18.45 9.00
N ASN A 55 8.75 18.33 7.72
CA ASN A 55 7.47 17.73 7.34
C ASN A 55 7.42 16.21 7.61
N PHE A 56 8.55 15.57 7.91
CA PHE A 56 8.64 14.14 8.21
C PHE A 56 8.63 13.85 9.71
N SER A 57 8.41 14.85 10.56
CA SER A 57 8.43 14.72 12.02
C SER A 57 7.56 13.57 12.55
N LEU A 58 6.39 13.32 11.93
CA LEU A 58 5.49 12.22 12.27
C LEU A 58 6.15 10.83 12.14
N CYS A 59 7.19 10.66 11.33
CA CYS A 59 7.94 9.41 11.25
C CYS A 59 8.53 8.98 12.61
N ALA A 60 8.80 9.93 13.51
CA ALA A 60 9.33 9.67 14.85
C ALA A 60 8.31 9.96 15.96
N THR A 61 7.45 10.98 15.81
CA THR A 61 6.53 11.42 16.87
C THR A 61 5.16 10.74 16.80
N GLY A 62 4.81 10.19 15.65
CA GLY A 62 3.53 9.55 15.41
C GLY A 62 3.31 8.29 16.27
N LYS A 63 2.08 8.09 16.75
CA LYS A 63 1.70 6.95 17.60
C LYS A 63 0.80 5.93 16.89
N LEU A 64 0.37 6.24 15.67
CA LEU A 64 -0.51 5.42 14.84
C LEU A 64 0.18 5.00 13.53
N GLN A 65 1.51 5.01 13.51
CA GLN A 65 2.33 4.67 12.34
C GLN A 65 2.09 3.24 11.84
N SER A 66 2.20 3.06 10.52
CA SER A 66 2.23 1.77 9.83
C SER A 66 3.62 1.54 9.22
N PRO A 67 4.01 0.29 8.88
CA PRO A 67 3.26 -0.96 9.04
C PRO A 67 3.26 -1.49 10.48
N ILE A 68 2.48 -2.52 10.77
CA ILE A 68 2.50 -3.24 12.06
C ILE A 68 2.74 -4.74 11.89
N ASN A 69 3.11 -5.40 13.00
CA ASN A 69 2.99 -6.84 13.12
C ASN A 69 1.59 -7.20 13.62
N ILE A 70 0.80 -7.85 12.76
CA ILE A 70 -0.55 -8.29 13.09
C ILE A 70 -0.47 -9.62 13.83
N VAL A 71 -0.78 -9.59 15.13
CA VAL A 71 -0.90 -10.80 15.95
C VAL A 71 -2.34 -11.29 15.85
N SER A 72 -2.60 -12.25 14.97
CA SER A 72 -3.95 -12.75 14.64
C SER A 72 -4.74 -13.20 15.88
N ALA A 73 -4.07 -13.84 16.86
CA ALA A 73 -4.70 -14.27 18.12
C ALA A 73 -5.19 -13.12 19.00
N ARG A 74 -4.70 -11.89 18.79
CA ARG A 74 -5.15 -10.67 19.50
C ARG A 74 -6.18 -9.87 18.70
N ALA A 75 -6.54 -10.31 17.51
CA ALA A 75 -7.49 -9.59 16.68
C ALA A 75 -8.91 -9.78 17.21
N VAL A 76 -9.68 -8.69 17.24
CA VAL A 76 -11.02 -8.68 17.83
C VAL A 76 -12.05 -8.81 16.73
N GLY A 77 -12.95 -9.78 16.83
CA GLY A 77 -14.04 -9.95 15.88
C GLY A 77 -15.00 -8.76 15.90
N ASN A 78 -15.27 -8.16 14.75
CA ASN A 78 -16.29 -7.12 14.61
C ASN A 78 -17.59 -7.72 14.07
N LYS A 79 -18.51 -8.11 14.97
CA LYS A 79 -19.81 -8.69 14.59
C LYS A 79 -20.79 -7.70 13.94
N LYS A 80 -20.45 -6.40 13.92
CA LYS A 80 -21.29 -5.34 13.34
C LYS A 80 -20.78 -4.86 11.99
N SER A 81 -19.73 -5.47 11.43
CA SER A 81 -19.20 -5.08 10.13
C SER A 81 -20.24 -5.32 9.04
N LYS A 82 -20.56 -4.27 8.27
CA LYS A 82 -21.26 -4.40 6.98
C LYS A 82 -20.29 -5.00 5.95
N PRO A 83 -20.75 -5.69 4.88
CA PRO A 83 -19.87 -6.21 3.83
C PRO A 83 -19.06 -5.11 3.12
N LEU A 84 -17.88 -5.45 2.59
CA LEU A 84 -17.03 -4.49 1.89
C LEU A 84 -17.47 -4.44 0.42
N ILE A 85 -18.18 -3.39 0.04
CA ILE A 85 -18.66 -3.25 -1.34
C ILE A 85 -17.54 -2.67 -2.19
N ARG A 86 -17.15 -3.39 -3.24
CA ARG A 86 -16.07 -3.01 -4.17
C ARG A 86 -16.65 -2.85 -5.55
N ASN A 87 -16.56 -1.66 -6.11
CA ASN A 87 -17.10 -1.33 -7.42
C ASN A 87 -15.97 -0.79 -8.29
N TYR A 88 -15.24 -1.67 -8.96
CA TYR A 88 -14.18 -1.29 -9.88
C TYR A 88 -14.56 -1.60 -11.32
N ARG A 89 -14.08 -0.77 -12.25
CA ARG A 89 -14.12 -1.06 -13.67
C ARG A 89 -12.73 -1.00 -14.30
N ALA A 90 -12.60 -1.68 -15.43
CA ALA A 90 -11.39 -1.56 -16.24
C ALA A 90 -11.31 -0.16 -16.86
N VAL A 91 -10.13 0.44 -16.77
CA VAL A 91 -9.79 1.76 -17.32
C VAL A 91 -8.36 1.74 -17.85
N ASN A 92 -8.02 2.75 -18.65
CA ASN A 92 -6.63 3.01 -18.98
C ASN A 92 -5.91 3.58 -17.75
N VAL A 93 -4.67 3.15 -17.55
CA VAL A 93 -3.88 3.48 -16.34
C VAL A 93 -2.48 3.91 -16.73
N SER A 94 -1.84 4.65 -15.83
CA SER A 94 -0.44 5.03 -15.95
C SER A 94 0.40 4.14 -15.03
N LEU A 95 1.42 3.47 -15.58
CA LEU A 95 2.43 2.79 -14.80
C LEU A 95 3.56 3.80 -14.55
N VAL A 96 3.94 3.98 -13.29
CA VAL A 96 4.94 4.97 -12.87
C VAL A 96 5.97 4.31 -11.96
N ASP A 97 7.23 4.71 -12.09
CA ASP A 97 8.23 4.47 -11.04
C ASP A 97 8.37 5.77 -10.25
N ASN A 98 8.04 5.77 -8.96
CA ASN A 98 8.20 6.98 -8.14
C ASN A 98 9.55 7.04 -7.43
N LYS A 99 10.56 6.28 -7.90
CA LYS A 99 11.93 6.09 -7.36
C LYS A 99 12.00 5.23 -6.09
N TYR A 100 10.88 5.04 -5.42
CA TYR A 100 10.79 4.28 -4.17
C TYR A 100 9.97 3.00 -4.34
N THR A 101 9.07 2.97 -5.31
CA THR A 101 8.23 1.84 -5.66
C THR A 101 7.72 1.98 -7.10
N VAL A 102 7.37 0.85 -7.70
CA VAL A 102 6.52 0.80 -8.88
C VAL A 102 5.08 1.03 -8.45
N ALA A 103 4.38 1.93 -9.13
CA ALA A 103 2.99 2.23 -8.87
C ALA A 103 2.16 2.26 -10.16
N ILE A 104 0.86 2.02 -10.03
CA ILE A 104 -0.13 2.28 -11.06
C ILE A 104 -1.03 3.41 -10.55
N GLU A 105 -1.16 4.46 -11.34
CA GLU A 105 -2.06 5.58 -11.10
C GLU A 105 -3.36 5.43 -11.89
N TYR A 106 -4.46 5.78 -11.24
CA TYR A 106 -5.82 5.55 -11.71
C TYR A 106 -6.58 6.86 -11.94
N PRO A 107 -7.36 6.98 -13.03
CA PRO A 107 -8.27 8.10 -13.20
C PRO A 107 -9.42 8.04 -12.16
N ASP A 108 -10.01 9.20 -11.88
CA ASP A 108 -11.10 9.39 -10.90
C ASP A 108 -12.30 8.47 -11.11
N ASP A 109 -12.50 8.04 -12.36
CA ASP A 109 -13.66 7.28 -12.79
C ASP A 109 -13.46 5.76 -12.60
N THR A 110 -12.30 5.29 -12.14
CA THR A 110 -12.00 3.85 -11.99
C THR A 110 -12.99 3.07 -11.11
N GLY A 111 -13.52 3.73 -10.08
CA GLY A 111 -14.40 3.11 -9.09
C GLY A 111 -13.90 3.23 -7.65
N ASP A 112 -14.57 2.55 -6.74
CA ASP A 112 -14.48 2.81 -5.30
C ASP A 112 -14.65 1.57 -4.42
N ILE A 113 -14.33 1.77 -3.14
CA ILE A 113 -14.77 0.92 -2.04
C ILE A 113 -15.76 1.73 -1.20
N THR A 114 -16.87 1.10 -0.82
CA THR A 114 -17.76 1.60 0.23
C THR A 114 -17.50 0.85 1.54
N LEU A 115 -17.04 1.57 2.56
CA LEU A 115 -16.83 1.09 3.94
C LEU A 115 -17.70 1.92 4.88
N ASP A 116 -18.58 1.27 5.65
CA ASP A 116 -19.51 1.92 6.58
C ASP A 116 -20.27 3.10 5.95
N GLU A 117 -20.84 2.87 4.75
CA GLU A 117 -21.59 3.85 3.93
C GLU A 117 -20.75 5.00 3.37
N LYS A 118 -19.45 5.02 3.63
CA LYS A 118 -18.53 6.00 3.08
C LYS A 118 -17.77 5.47 1.88
N GLN A 119 -17.78 6.25 0.80
CA GLN A 119 -17.08 5.91 -0.44
C GLN A 119 -15.64 6.42 -0.44
N TYR A 120 -14.74 5.58 -0.93
CA TYR A 120 -13.33 5.86 -1.12
C TYR A 120 -12.93 5.47 -2.55
N ARG A 121 -12.61 6.47 -3.39
CA ARG A 121 -12.25 6.24 -4.81
C ARG A 121 -10.83 5.75 -4.94
N LEU A 122 -10.58 4.75 -5.79
CA LEU A 122 -9.24 4.23 -6.05
C LEU A 122 -8.40 5.29 -6.76
N ARG A 123 -7.20 5.57 -6.22
CA ARG A 123 -6.27 6.58 -6.78
C ARG A 123 -5.00 5.98 -7.31
N GLN A 124 -4.46 4.99 -6.60
CA GLN A 124 -3.23 4.34 -6.99
C GLN A 124 -3.12 2.94 -6.37
N MET A 125 -2.22 2.13 -6.92
CA MET A 125 -1.67 1.00 -6.19
C MET A 125 -0.15 0.95 -6.33
N HIS A 126 0.55 0.40 -5.34
CA HIS A 126 2.00 0.26 -5.37
C HIS A 126 2.47 -0.98 -4.61
N TRP A 127 3.70 -1.43 -4.90
CA TRP A 127 4.24 -2.65 -4.31
C TRP A 127 5.46 -2.39 -3.41
N HIS A 128 5.50 -3.11 -2.29
CA HIS A 128 6.67 -3.24 -1.43
C HIS A 128 7.24 -4.64 -1.54
N SER A 129 8.56 -4.77 -1.55
CA SER A 129 9.25 -6.06 -1.50
C SER A 129 10.52 -5.99 -0.64
N PRO A 130 10.58 -6.72 0.50
CA PRO A 130 9.57 -7.65 1.04
C PRO A 130 8.29 -6.95 1.54
N SER A 131 7.33 -7.68 2.11
CA SER A 131 6.15 -7.03 2.72
C SER A 131 6.53 -6.08 3.86
N GLU A 132 5.75 -5.01 4.03
CA GLU A 132 5.87 -4.06 5.13
C GLU A 132 5.24 -4.67 6.40
N HIS A 133 3.96 -5.03 6.30
CA HIS A 133 3.20 -5.72 7.34
C HIS A 133 3.72 -7.14 7.53
N ARG A 134 3.50 -7.64 8.76
CA ARG A 134 3.76 -9.02 9.15
C ARG A 134 2.48 -9.63 9.72
N ILE A 135 2.35 -10.94 9.61
CA ILE A 135 1.31 -11.71 10.31
C ILE A 135 2.01 -12.70 11.23
N ASN A 136 1.75 -12.62 12.53
CA ASN A 136 2.37 -13.44 13.57
C ASN A 136 3.90 -13.45 13.47
N GLY A 137 4.51 -12.30 13.17
CA GLY A 137 5.96 -12.14 12.97
C GLY A 137 6.47 -12.51 11.58
N ASN A 138 5.69 -13.24 10.78
CA ASN A 138 6.09 -13.68 9.45
C ASN A 138 6.02 -12.53 8.45
N ARG A 139 7.11 -12.38 7.69
CA ARG A 139 7.22 -11.44 6.57
C ARG A 139 7.01 -12.18 5.25
N PHE A 140 6.38 -11.52 4.31
CA PHE A 140 5.98 -12.07 3.02
C PHE A 140 6.88 -11.54 1.89
N ALA A 141 6.80 -12.16 0.71
CA ALA A 141 7.69 -11.87 -0.42
C ALA A 141 7.44 -10.48 -1.00
N ALA A 142 6.20 -10.02 -0.99
CA ALA A 142 5.79 -8.67 -1.38
C ALA A 142 4.48 -8.29 -0.69
N GLU A 143 4.14 -7.01 -0.78
CA GLU A 143 2.86 -6.45 -0.36
C GLU A 143 2.37 -5.43 -1.38
N LEU A 144 1.10 -5.50 -1.76
CA LEU A 144 0.43 -4.51 -2.59
C LEU A 144 -0.41 -3.60 -1.70
N HIS A 145 -0.27 -2.30 -1.87
CA HIS A 145 -1.16 -1.30 -1.30
C HIS A 145 -2.04 -0.71 -2.40
N MET A 146 -3.36 -0.80 -2.25
CA MET A 146 -4.33 -0.06 -3.07
C MET A 146 -4.86 1.12 -2.27
N VAL A 147 -4.52 2.34 -2.68
CA VAL A 147 -4.85 3.58 -1.97
C VAL A 147 -6.13 4.19 -2.53
N HIS A 148 -7.08 4.42 -1.64
CA HIS A 148 -8.36 5.03 -1.93
C HIS A 148 -8.52 6.32 -1.12
N VAL A 149 -9.21 7.30 -1.69
CA VAL A 149 -9.42 8.62 -1.08
C VAL A 149 -10.90 8.99 -1.16
N SER A 150 -11.48 9.41 -0.03
CA SER A 150 -12.85 9.93 0.04
C SER A 150 -12.91 11.43 -0.29
N ASP A 151 -14.11 11.96 -0.51
CA ASP A 151 -14.33 13.38 -0.86
C ASP A 151 -13.78 14.38 0.18
N ASP A 152 -13.75 13.98 1.45
CA ASP A 152 -13.18 14.76 2.56
C ASP A 152 -11.68 14.46 2.81
N GLY A 153 -11.00 13.81 1.86
CA GLY A 153 -9.56 13.57 1.90
C GLY A 153 -9.10 12.46 2.85
N LYS A 154 -10.01 11.65 3.41
CA LYS A 154 -9.63 10.48 4.23
C LYS A 154 -9.14 9.36 3.33
N VAL A 155 -8.13 8.65 3.81
CA VAL A 155 -7.44 7.63 3.03
C VAL A 155 -7.77 6.25 3.58
N LEU A 156 -8.04 5.33 2.65
CA LEU A 156 -8.24 3.92 2.90
C LEU A 156 -7.23 3.13 2.06
N VAL A 157 -6.39 2.32 2.71
CA VAL A 157 -5.42 1.44 2.04
C VAL A 157 -5.85 -0.01 2.20
N VAL A 158 -6.04 -0.71 1.08
CA VAL A 158 -6.22 -2.16 1.07
C VAL A 158 -4.87 -2.82 0.81
N GLY A 159 -4.35 -3.54 1.81
CA GLY A 159 -3.09 -4.27 1.74
C GLY A 159 -3.30 -5.73 1.36
N THR A 160 -2.54 -6.23 0.39
CA THR A 160 -2.53 -7.66 0.02
C THR A 160 -1.12 -8.23 0.11
N LEU A 161 -0.96 -9.28 0.91
CA LEU A 161 0.32 -9.95 1.12
C LEU A 161 0.55 -11.01 0.05
N PHE A 162 1.81 -11.20 -0.35
CA PHE A 162 2.19 -12.22 -1.34
C PHE A 162 3.19 -13.23 -0.80
N GLN A 163 2.88 -14.51 -0.93
CA GLN A 163 3.85 -15.59 -0.75
C GLN A 163 4.45 -16.01 -2.09
N LEU A 164 5.68 -16.53 -2.07
CA LEU A 164 6.29 -17.07 -3.29
C LEU A 164 5.46 -18.25 -3.83
N GLY A 165 5.22 -18.26 -5.14
CA GLY A 165 4.43 -19.29 -5.80
C GLY A 165 4.25 -19.01 -7.28
N ARG A 166 3.04 -19.31 -7.79
CA ARG A 166 2.67 -19.00 -9.17
C ARG A 166 2.74 -17.49 -9.45
N PRO A 167 3.03 -17.08 -10.69
CA PRO A 167 3.01 -15.68 -11.06
C PRO A 167 1.63 -15.03 -10.79
N ASP A 168 1.66 -13.79 -10.33
CA ASP A 168 0.47 -12.97 -10.15
C ASP A 168 -0.05 -12.46 -11.51
N PRO A 169 -1.34 -12.61 -11.84
CA PRO A 169 -1.88 -12.18 -13.13
C PRO A 169 -1.79 -10.67 -13.40
N VAL A 170 -1.87 -9.81 -12.37
CA VAL A 170 -1.77 -8.35 -12.57
C VAL A 170 -0.34 -7.99 -12.96
N LEU A 171 0.65 -8.56 -12.27
CA LEU A 171 2.05 -8.31 -12.60
C LEU A 171 2.43 -8.89 -13.97
N GLN A 172 1.76 -9.94 -14.45
CA GLN A 172 1.97 -10.44 -15.83
C GLN A 172 1.55 -9.44 -16.91
N THR A 173 0.58 -8.55 -16.65
CA THR A 173 0.14 -7.58 -17.69
C THR A 173 1.08 -6.38 -17.81
N ILE A 174 1.89 -6.13 -16.79
CA ILE A 174 2.79 -4.97 -16.72
C ILE A 174 4.27 -5.35 -16.73
N ASP A 175 4.63 -6.64 -16.66
CA ASP A 175 6.01 -7.12 -16.52
C ASP A 175 7.00 -6.52 -17.53
N LYS A 176 6.62 -6.49 -18.81
CA LYS A 176 7.43 -5.91 -19.89
C LYS A 176 7.61 -4.42 -19.73
N LYS A 177 6.57 -3.73 -19.24
CA LYS A 177 6.57 -2.28 -19.04
C LYS A 177 7.39 -1.86 -17.83
N LEU A 178 7.62 -2.74 -16.84
CA LEU A 178 8.44 -2.44 -15.67
C LEU A 178 9.87 -2.02 -16.03
N TYR A 179 10.40 -2.55 -17.13
CA TYR A 179 11.74 -2.24 -17.62
C TYR A 179 11.84 -0.90 -18.37
N GLU A 180 10.71 -0.26 -18.66
CA GLU A 180 10.61 0.95 -19.49
C GLU A 180 10.21 2.19 -18.67
N LEU A 181 10.14 2.07 -17.34
CA LEU A 181 9.56 3.12 -16.50
C LEU A 181 10.45 4.34 -16.32
N GLY A 182 9.81 5.51 -16.38
CA GLY A 182 10.37 6.80 -16.01
C GLY A 182 9.91 7.26 -14.62
N SER A 183 10.65 8.20 -14.04
CA SER A 183 10.57 8.59 -12.63
C SER A 183 9.50 9.65 -12.30
N SER A 184 8.85 9.54 -11.13
CA SER A 184 8.05 10.59 -10.47
C SER A 184 8.50 10.84 -9.02
N SER A 185 7.98 11.90 -8.38
CA SER A 185 8.36 12.35 -7.03
C SER A 185 7.48 11.71 -5.95
N SER A 186 8.02 11.43 -4.76
CA SER A 186 7.26 10.84 -3.64
C SER A 186 7.69 11.36 -2.26
N VAL A 187 6.75 11.25 -1.30
CA VAL A 187 6.89 11.61 0.12
C VAL A 187 7.03 10.34 0.97
N PRO A 188 7.78 10.34 2.10
CA PRO A 188 7.88 9.16 2.98
C PRO A 188 6.52 8.72 3.56
N PRO A 189 6.32 7.40 3.78
CA PRO A 189 5.05 6.83 4.24
C PRO A 189 4.84 6.95 5.76
N CYS A 190 4.85 8.18 6.30
CA CYS A 190 4.69 8.44 7.73
C CYS A 190 3.36 9.11 8.11
N THR A 191 2.41 9.11 7.18
CA THR A 191 1.08 9.67 7.42
C THR A 191 0.32 8.82 8.43
N GLU A 192 -0.24 9.46 9.45
CA GLU A 192 -1.15 8.82 10.39
C GLU A 192 -2.57 8.87 9.87
N HIS A 193 -3.49 8.26 10.62
CA HIS A 193 -4.91 8.47 10.38
C HIS A 193 -5.43 7.93 9.04
N LEU A 194 -4.78 6.89 8.52
CA LEU A 194 -5.23 6.13 7.38
C LEU A 194 -5.98 4.89 7.89
N ILE A 195 -7.03 4.50 7.17
CA ILE A 195 -7.66 3.20 7.41
C ILE A 195 -6.85 2.14 6.66
N TYR A 196 -6.35 1.11 7.33
CA TYR A 196 -5.71 -0.03 6.66
C TYR A 196 -6.61 -1.26 6.75
N LEU A 197 -6.82 -1.92 5.61
CA LEU A 197 -7.54 -3.18 5.47
C LEU A 197 -6.59 -4.24 4.92
N ILE A 198 -6.06 -5.13 5.77
CA ILE A 198 -5.14 -6.18 5.32
C ILE A 198 -5.88 -7.48 5.01
N ILE A 199 -5.80 -7.93 3.75
CA ILE A 199 -6.36 -9.21 3.31
C ILE A 199 -5.50 -10.34 3.89
N ALA A 200 -6.05 -11.09 4.86
CA ALA A 200 -5.28 -12.08 5.61
C ALA A 200 -4.81 -13.27 4.76
N LYS A 201 -5.53 -13.61 3.69
CA LYS A 201 -5.18 -14.72 2.79
C LYS A 201 -4.14 -14.23 1.76
N PRO A 202 -2.88 -14.70 1.81
CA PRO A 202 -1.86 -14.25 0.88
C PRO A 202 -2.16 -14.69 -0.55
N ARG A 203 -1.86 -13.82 -1.52
CA ARG A 203 -1.79 -14.17 -2.95
C ARG A 203 -0.43 -14.79 -3.26
N SER A 204 -0.29 -15.35 -4.47
CA SER A 204 0.99 -15.88 -4.96
C SER A 204 1.69 -14.87 -5.87
N ILE A 205 3.02 -14.81 -5.77
CA ILE A 205 3.90 -14.05 -6.67
C ILE A 205 5.11 -14.90 -7.05
N SER A 206 5.61 -14.81 -8.28
CA SER A 206 6.83 -15.53 -8.66
C SER A 206 8.10 -14.79 -8.20
N LYS A 207 9.22 -15.51 -8.09
CA LYS A 207 10.53 -14.89 -7.80
C LYS A 207 10.92 -13.88 -8.88
N GLN A 208 10.60 -14.17 -10.14
CA GLN A 208 10.89 -13.31 -11.28
C GLN A 208 10.10 -12.00 -11.19
N GLN A 209 8.83 -12.05 -10.79
CA GLN A 209 8.03 -10.85 -10.59
C GLN A 209 8.53 -9.99 -9.43
N VAL A 210 8.94 -10.61 -8.32
CA VAL A 210 9.59 -9.87 -7.22
C VAL A 210 10.87 -9.19 -7.71
N ALA A 211 11.69 -9.89 -8.51
CA ALA A 211 12.90 -9.30 -9.08
C ALA A 211 12.58 -8.15 -10.05
N ALA A 212 11.54 -8.28 -10.88
CA ALA A 212 11.11 -7.25 -11.81
C ALA A 212 10.61 -5.98 -11.10
N LEU A 213 9.89 -6.13 -9.98
CA LEU A 213 9.48 -4.98 -9.14
C LEU A 213 10.67 -4.21 -8.54
N LYS A 214 11.78 -4.90 -8.27
CA LYS A 214 13.00 -4.31 -7.69
C LYS A 214 13.97 -3.76 -8.73
N ALA A 215 13.89 -4.23 -9.97
CA ALA A 215 14.82 -3.89 -11.03
C ALA A 215 14.91 -2.39 -11.33
N PRO A 216 13.80 -1.62 -11.44
CA PRO A 216 13.87 -0.19 -11.76
C PRO A 216 14.32 0.69 -10.58
N LEU A 217 14.23 0.20 -9.34
CA LEU A 217 14.45 1.01 -8.15
C LEU A 217 15.94 1.29 -7.87
N ASP A 218 16.21 2.47 -7.27
CA ASP A 218 17.52 2.78 -6.68
C ASP A 218 17.97 1.65 -5.75
N ILE A 219 19.27 1.36 -5.72
CA ILE A 219 19.85 0.28 -4.90
C ILE A 219 19.43 0.36 -3.42
N ARG A 220 19.27 1.58 -2.88
CA ARG A 220 18.86 1.85 -1.49
C ARG A 220 17.35 1.67 -1.26
N CYS A 221 16.58 1.52 -2.34
CA CYS A 221 15.13 1.32 -2.38
C CYS A 221 14.74 -0.08 -2.88
N LYS A 222 15.67 -0.93 -3.33
CA LYS A 222 15.34 -2.32 -3.75
C LYS A 222 14.70 -3.17 -2.65
N ASN A 223 14.93 -2.81 -1.39
CA ASN A 223 14.20 -3.36 -0.26
C ASN A 223 13.37 -2.23 0.37
N ASN A 224 12.29 -1.85 -0.31
CA ASN A 224 11.46 -0.71 0.05
C ASN A 224 10.45 -0.98 1.16
N ALA A 225 10.81 -1.76 2.18
CA ALA A 225 9.89 -2.13 3.25
C ALA A 225 10.26 -1.45 4.56
N ARG A 226 9.41 -0.54 5.05
CA ARG A 226 9.59 0.10 6.35
C ARG A 226 9.56 -0.96 7.48
N PRO A 227 10.34 -0.78 8.55
CA PRO A 227 10.21 -1.61 9.76
C PRO A 227 8.81 -1.52 10.38
N CYS A 228 8.35 -2.60 11.01
CA CYS A 228 7.10 -2.59 11.78
C CYS A 228 7.18 -1.58 12.93
N GLN A 229 6.11 -0.84 13.11
CA GLN A 229 5.92 0.17 14.13
C GLN A 229 5.13 -0.41 15.31
N PRO A 230 5.27 0.16 16.52
CA PRO A 230 4.49 -0.27 17.67
C PRO A 230 2.97 -0.15 17.44
N LEU A 231 2.21 -1.12 17.92
CA LEU A 231 0.75 -1.08 17.83
C LEU A 231 0.16 0.05 18.69
N ASN A 232 0.80 0.38 19.81
CA ASN A 232 0.33 1.34 20.82
C ASN A 232 -1.09 1.00 21.28
N ALA A 233 -1.97 2.00 21.41
CA ALA A 233 -3.36 1.82 21.86
C ALA A 233 -4.31 1.29 20.77
N ARG A 234 -3.81 0.98 19.57
CA ARG A 234 -4.65 0.46 18.48
C ARG A 234 -5.04 -1.00 18.75
N HIS A 235 -6.22 -1.36 18.27
CA HIS A 235 -6.65 -2.76 18.18
C HIS A 235 -6.78 -3.13 16.71
N VAL A 236 -6.48 -4.39 16.39
CA VAL A 236 -6.70 -4.93 15.05
C VAL A 236 -8.06 -5.63 15.04
N GLN A 237 -8.96 -5.21 14.15
CA GLN A 237 -10.29 -5.80 14.05
C GLN A 237 -10.34 -6.84 12.93
N LEU A 238 -10.90 -8.02 13.20
CA LEU A 238 -11.28 -8.98 12.16
C LEU A 238 -12.62 -8.57 11.57
N TYR A 239 -12.62 -8.35 10.28
CA TYR A 239 -13.75 -8.05 9.45
C TYR A 239 -14.04 -9.26 8.58
N GLN A 240 -15.29 -9.70 8.57
CA GLN A 240 -15.73 -10.84 7.79
C GLN A 240 -16.51 -10.31 6.59
N ASP A 241 -15.94 -10.48 5.39
CA ASP A 241 -16.63 -10.29 4.12
C ASP A 241 -17.44 -11.53 3.75
#